data_AF-U9UC17-F1
#
_entry.id   AF-U9UC17-F1
#
_cell.length_a   1.000
_cell.length_b   1.000
_cell.length_c   1.000
_cell.angle_alpha   90.00
_cell.angle_beta   90.00
_cell.angle_gamma   90.00
#
_symmetry.space_group_name_H-M   'P 1'
#
loop_
_entity.id
_entity.type
_entity.pdbx_description
1 polymer ?
#
loop_
_entity_poly.entity_id
_entity_poly.type
_entity_poly.pdbx_seq_one_letter_code
_entity_poly.pdbx_strand_id
1 'polypeptide(L)'
;MIICKFPLSSHIPLCHAPIPDFSRLVDRQVETYEQIMDQQLSYNGPSSSLALDIKKAELATADLRTLIKYSSLVTASELANRLTLFVDKARSVGRDLQILQARTRRSLNNLITYNIFALKALEDVRDKKISAKELAGAYNQMMSLIENDLKRMILVGQDALGSLADLDEMLIAIHDLATHESAYQNKELNKLLAELWTIFGGNR
;
A
#
# COMPACT_ATOMS: atom_id res chain seq x y z
N MET A 1 27.11 13.56 -12.46
CA MET A 1 26.16 14.12 -13.45
C MET A 1 26.54 15.50 -14.02
N ILE A 2 27.68 16.10 -13.66
CA ILE A 2 28.15 17.38 -14.27
C ILE A 2 29.06 17.13 -15.50
N ILE A 3 29.69 15.97 -15.55
CA ILE A 3 30.68 15.58 -16.57
C ILE A 3 30.03 15.34 -17.96
N CYS A 4 28.73 14.99 -18.02
CA CYS A 4 28.03 14.76 -19.29
C CYS A 4 27.56 16.06 -20.00
N LYS A 5 27.93 17.26 -19.51
CA LYS A 5 27.59 18.56 -20.13
C LYS A 5 28.73 19.16 -20.98
N PHE A 6 29.90 18.50 -21.05
CA PHE A 6 31.01 18.98 -21.90
C PHE A 6 30.88 18.47 -23.34
N PRO A 7 31.23 19.29 -24.35
CA PRO A 7 31.01 19.00 -25.77
C PRO A 7 31.79 17.78 -26.33
N LEU A 8 32.71 17.18 -25.56
CA LEU A 8 33.43 15.93 -25.92
C LEU A 8 32.98 14.68 -25.15
N SER A 9 31.97 14.77 -24.26
CA SER A 9 31.59 13.62 -23.41
C SER A 9 30.73 12.57 -24.12
N SER A 10 30.33 12.80 -25.38
CA SER A 10 29.47 11.92 -26.16
C SER A 10 30.12 10.58 -26.50
N HIS A 11 31.45 10.46 -26.39
CA HIS A 11 32.23 9.25 -26.67
C HIS A 11 32.47 8.39 -25.42
N ILE A 12 31.97 8.81 -24.26
CA ILE A 12 32.08 8.03 -23.03
C ILE A 12 30.84 7.13 -22.93
N PRO A 13 30.98 5.78 -22.98
CA PRO A 13 29.85 4.85 -22.96
C PRO A 13 29.00 4.93 -21.69
N LEU A 14 29.48 5.56 -20.61
CA LEU A 14 28.71 5.86 -19.40
C LEU A 14 27.63 6.95 -19.57
N CYS A 15 27.69 7.81 -20.60
CA CYS A 15 26.67 8.84 -20.83
C CYS A 15 25.59 8.40 -21.84
N HIS A 16 25.57 7.12 -22.29
CA HIS A 16 24.73 6.64 -23.41
C HIS A 16 23.85 5.43 -23.11
N ALA A 17 23.38 5.26 -21.87
CA ALA A 17 22.27 4.36 -21.60
C ALA A 17 21.01 5.19 -21.33
N PRO A 18 20.00 5.22 -22.24
CA PRO A 18 18.69 5.73 -21.87
C PRO A 18 18.16 4.82 -20.77
N ILE A 19 18.08 5.35 -19.55
CA ILE A 19 17.39 4.68 -18.45
C ILE A 19 15.96 4.49 -18.93
N PRO A 20 15.44 3.25 -19.02
CA PRO A 20 14.06 3.04 -19.44
C PRO A 20 13.13 3.81 -18.48
N ASP A 21 12.21 4.59 -19.04
CA ASP A 21 11.25 5.37 -18.26
C ASP A 21 10.16 4.45 -17.73
N PHE A 22 10.45 3.81 -16.60
CA PHE A 22 9.53 2.93 -15.88
C PHE A 22 8.37 3.71 -15.23
N SER A 23 8.49 5.02 -15.05
CA SER A 23 7.46 5.88 -14.46
C SER A 23 6.15 5.79 -15.24
N ARG A 24 6.21 5.84 -16.59
CA ARG A 24 5.00 5.76 -17.43
C ARG A 24 4.29 4.41 -17.33
N LEU A 25 5.03 3.32 -17.08
CA LEU A 25 4.45 2.00 -16.87
C LEU A 25 3.75 1.93 -15.52
N VAL A 26 4.39 2.46 -14.48
CA VAL A 26 3.82 2.57 -13.13
C VAL A 26 2.55 3.41 -13.15
N ASP A 27 2.57 4.57 -13.81
CA ASP A 27 1.41 5.46 -13.93
C ASP A 27 0.22 4.74 -14.60
N ARG A 28 0.47 4.02 -15.69
CA ARG A 28 -0.58 3.25 -16.37
C ARG A 28 -1.11 2.11 -15.51
N GLN A 29 -0.23 1.47 -14.74
CA GLN A 29 -0.61 0.40 -13.83
C GLN A 29 -1.44 0.93 -12.65
N VAL A 30 -1.13 2.13 -12.16
CA VAL A 30 -1.92 2.85 -11.15
C VAL A 30 -3.28 3.24 -11.72
N GLU A 31 -3.35 3.89 -12.87
CA GLU A 31 -4.61 4.28 -13.53
C GLU A 31 -5.53 3.07 -13.76
N THR A 32 -4.98 1.95 -14.24
CA THR A 32 -5.75 0.73 -14.48
C THR A 32 -6.29 0.16 -13.16
N TYR A 33 -5.50 0.20 -12.10
CA TYR A 33 -5.91 -0.29 -10.79
C TYR A 33 -6.98 0.60 -10.16
N GLU A 34 -6.86 1.92 -10.29
CA GLU A 34 -7.90 2.89 -9.91
C GLU A 34 -9.21 2.60 -10.61
N GLN A 35 -9.19 2.42 -11.93
CA GLN A 35 -10.39 2.09 -12.71
C GLN A 35 -11.05 0.78 -12.27
N ILE A 36 -10.27 -0.26 -11.99
CA ILE A 36 -10.79 -1.55 -11.53
C ILE A 36 -11.40 -1.39 -10.13
N MET A 37 -10.77 -0.65 -9.22
CA MET A 37 -11.33 -0.39 -7.89
C MET A 37 -12.60 0.45 -7.97
N ASP A 38 -12.62 1.52 -8.76
CA ASP A 38 -13.78 2.39 -8.92
C ASP A 38 -14.97 1.65 -9.54
N GLN A 39 -14.73 0.78 -10.53
CA GLN A 39 -15.77 -0.08 -11.12
C GLN A 39 -16.39 -1.06 -10.11
N GLN A 40 -15.62 -1.52 -9.12
CA GLN A 40 -16.13 -2.41 -8.08
C GLN A 40 -16.93 -1.64 -7.00
N LEU A 41 -16.82 -0.31 -6.92
CA LEU A 41 -17.16 0.48 -5.73
C LEU A 41 -18.19 1.61 -5.96
N SER A 42 -18.86 1.68 -7.12
CA SER A 42 -19.80 2.76 -7.46
C SER A 42 -21.12 2.83 -6.66
N TYR A 43 -21.23 2.21 -5.48
CA TYR A 43 -22.39 2.37 -4.59
C TYR A 43 -21.92 2.57 -3.15
N ASN A 44 -21.61 3.83 -2.82
CA ASN A 44 -21.54 4.41 -1.48
C ASN A 44 -20.42 3.92 -0.53
N GLY A 45 -19.26 4.59 -0.54
CA GLY A 45 -18.37 4.68 0.63
C GLY A 45 -16.90 5.00 0.34
N PRO A 46 -16.19 5.79 1.18
CA PRO A 46 -14.81 6.23 0.95
C PRO A 46 -13.72 5.15 1.12
N SER A 47 -14.07 3.88 1.26
CA SER A 47 -13.15 2.82 1.73
C SER A 47 -12.22 2.25 0.65
N SER A 48 -11.94 3.01 -0.41
CA SER A 48 -11.13 2.60 -1.56
C SER A 48 -9.68 3.12 -1.52
N SER A 49 -9.41 4.17 -0.74
CA SER A 49 -8.13 4.88 -0.86
C SER A 49 -6.95 4.09 -0.31
N LEU A 50 -7.09 3.41 0.83
CA LEU A 50 -5.94 2.82 1.53
C LEU A 50 -5.25 1.69 0.76
N ALA A 51 -6.01 0.75 0.19
CA ALA A 51 -5.43 -0.34 -0.61
C ALA A 51 -4.75 0.18 -1.88
N LEU A 52 -5.33 1.23 -2.48
CA LEU A 52 -4.76 1.95 -3.62
C LEU A 52 -3.46 2.68 -3.22
N ASP A 53 -3.46 3.38 -2.09
CA ASP A 53 -2.31 4.12 -1.58
C ASP A 53 -1.15 3.17 -1.26
N ILE A 54 -1.45 2.01 -0.65
CA ILE A 54 -0.47 0.94 -0.42
C ILE A 54 0.06 0.38 -1.75
N LYS A 55 -0.81 0.25 -2.77
CA LYS A 55 -0.36 -0.22 -4.09
C LYS A 55 0.56 0.79 -4.77
N LYS A 56 0.25 2.08 -4.67
CA LYS A 56 1.13 3.16 -5.16
C LYS A 56 2.48 3.12 -4.43
N ALA A 57 2.47 2.98 -3.12
CA ALA A 57 3.69 2.83 -2.31
C ALA A 57 4.49 1.58 -2.70
N GLU A 58 3.84 0.43 -2.94
CA GLU A 58 4.51 -0.79 -3.43
C GLU A 58 5.24 -0.55 -4.74
N LEU A 59 4.59 0.09 -5.72
CA LEU A 59 5.15 0.34 -7.04
C LEU A 59 6.33 1.32 -6.97
N ALA A 60 6.19 2.41 -6.23
CA ALA A 60 7.27 3.37 -6.00
C ALA A 60 8.47 2.73 -5.29
N THR A 61 8.21 1.86 -4.30
CA THR A 61 9.27 1.17 -3.54
C THR A 61 9.98 0.11 -4.39
N ALA A 62 9.26 -0.58 -5.27
CA ALA A 62 9.82 -1.54 -6.21
C ALA A 62 10.74 -0.87 -7.25
N ASP A 63 10.38 0.33 -7.71
CA ASP A 63 11.22 1.14 -8.59
C ASP A 63 12.48 1.63 -7.87
N LEU A 64 12.32 2.20 -6.67
CA LEU A 64 13.43 2.64 -5.83
C LEU A 64 14.44 1.50 -5.56
N ARG A 65 13.95 0.29 -5.27
CA ARG A 65 14.80 -0.90 -5.10
C ARG A 65 15.65 -1.18 -6.33
N THR A 66 15.08 -1.02 -7.53
CA THR A 66 15.79 -1.25 -8.79
C THR A 66 16.90 -0.21 -8.96
N LEU A 67 16.61 1.06 -8.67
CA LEU A 67 17.62 2.14 -8.69
C LEU A 67 18.76 1.89 -7.70
N ILE A 68 18.45 1.46 -6.47
CA ILE A 68 19.43 1.15 -5.43
C ILE A 68 20.35 0.00 -5.85
N LYS A 69 19.81 -1.03 -6.52
CA LYS A 69 20.59 -2.17 -7.00
C LYS A 69 21.72 -1.77 -7.97
N TYR A 70 21.56 -0.66 -8.68
CA TYR A 70 22.55 -0.12 -9.61
C TYR A 70 23.27 1.13 -9.09
N SER A 71 23.09 1.49 -7.81
CA SER A 71 23.72 2.64 -7.17
C SER A 71 25.00 2.26 -6.42
N SER A 72 25.93 3.21 -6.28
CA SER A 72 27.16 3.05 -5.49
C SER A 72 26.93 3.37 -4.00
N LEU A 73 26.07 2.59 -3.35
CA LEU A 73 25.76 2.73 -1.92
C LEU A 73 26.52 1.68 -1.10
N VAL A 74 26.94 2.03 0.12
CA VAL A 74 27.61 1.09 1.02
C VAL A 74 26.63 0.02 1.48
N THR A 75 25.40 0.41 1.81
CA THR A 75 24.35 -0.52 2.26
C THR A 75 23.43 -1.00 1.12
N ALA A 76 23.87 -0.93 -0.15
CA ALA A 76 23.01 -1.22 -1.31
C ALA A 76 22.29 -2.57 -1.22
N SER A 77 23.00 -3.63 -0.83
CA SER A 77 22.46 -4.99 -0.74
C SER A 77 21.44 -5.14 0.39
N GLU A 78 21.73 -4.59 1.57
CA GLU A 78 20.83 -4.64 2.71
C GLU A 78 19.55 -3.83 2.44
N LEU A 79 19.68 -2.64 1.88
CA LEU A 79 18.55 -1.79 1.53
C LEU A 79 17.68 -2.45 0.44
N ALA A 80 18.28 -3.04 -0.59
CA ALA A 80 17.55 -3.78 -1.61
C ALA A 80 16.79 -5.01 -1.05
N ASN A 81 17.36 -5.69 -0.06
CA ASN A 81 16.71 -6.81 0.62
C ASN A 81 15.50 -6.33 1.43
N ARG A 82 15.65 -5.28 2.24
CA ARG A 82 14.53 -4.74 3.04
C ARG A 82 13.40 -4.18 2.19
N LEU A 83 13.72 -3.49 1.09
CA LEU A 83 12.71 -3.05 0.13
C LEU A 83 11.98 -4.23 -0.52
N THR A 84 12.64 -5.37 -0.73
CA THR A 84 11.98 -6.58 -1.22
C THR A 84 11.00 -7.15 -0.21
N LEU A 85 11.42 -7.29 1.05
CA LEU A 85 10.56 -7.76 2.14
C LEU A 85 9.35 -6.83 2.33
N PHE A 86 9.57 -5.52 2.28
CA PHE A 86 8.51 -4.53 2.34
C PHE A 86 7.50 -4.69 1.20
N VAL A 87 7.98 -4.81 -0.05
CA VAL A 87 7.09 -4.98 -1.22
C VAL A 87 6.26 -6.27 -1.09
N ASP A 88 6.84 -7.37 -0.62
CA ASP A 88 6.12 -8.62 -0.45
C ASP A 88 5.10 -8.56 0.69
N LYS A 89 5.42 -7.88 1.80
CA LYS A 89 4.47 -7.63 2.90
C LYS A 89 3.37 -6.68 2.46
N ALA A 90 3.68 -5.59 1.75
CA ALA A 90 2.71 -4.63 1.20
C ALA A 90 1.69 -5.33 0.30
N ARG A 91 2.12 -6.29 -0.52
CA ARG A 91 1.21 -7.14 -1.31
C ARG A 91 0.27 -7.95 -0.46
N SER A 92 0.76 -8.52 0.64
CA SER A 92 -0.08 -9.27 1.58
C SER A 92 -1.10 -8.38 2.25
N VAL A 93 -0.66 -7.23 2.77
CA VAL A 93 -1.52 -6.22 3.39
C VAL A 93 -2.60 -5.75 2.43
N GLY A 94 -2.24 -5.49 1.16
CA GLY A 94 -3.21 -5.12 0.13
C GLY A 94 -4.30 -6.17 -0.07
N ARG A 95 -3.94 -7.47 -0.07
CA ARG A 95 -4.92 -8.57 -0.14
C ARG A 95 -5.80 -8.65 1.11
N ASP A 96 -5.22 -8.50 2.29
CA ASP A 96 -5.95 -8.56 3.57
C ASP A 96 -7.00 -7.43 3.64
N LEU A 97 -6.63 -6.23 3.17
CA LEU A 97 -7.55 -5.09 3.07
C LEU A 97 -8.67 -5.30 2.04
N GLN A 98 -8.37 -5.93 0.90
CA GLN A 98 -9.40 -6.30 -0.07
C GLN A 98 -10.39 -7.31 0.51
N ILE A 99 -9.91 -8.29 1.28
CA ILE A 99 -10.75 -9.28 1.97
C ILE A 99 -11.63 -8.58 3.01
N LEU A 100 -11.05 -7.68 3.82
CA LEU A 100 -11.78 -6.87 4.80
C LEU A 100 -12.88 -6.04 4.13
N GLN A 101 -12.57 -5.43 2.99
CA GLN A 101 -13.51 -4.62 2.22
C GLN A 101 -14.67 -5.47 1.69
N ALA A 102 -14.37 -6.60 1.05
CA ALA A 102 -15.38 -7.53 0.53
C ALA A 102 -16.29 -8.04 1.65
N ARG A 103 -15.71 -8.32 2.83
CA ARG A 103 -16.45 -8.80 4.00
C ARG A 103 -17.33 -7.72 4.61
N THR A 104 -16.81 -6.51 4.78
CA THR A 104 -17.58 -5.34 5.23
C THR A 104 -18.78 -5.10 4.33
N ARG A 105 -18.59 -5.14 3.00
CA ARG A 105 -19.68 -5.00 2.04
C ARG A 105 -20.72 -6.12 2.17
N ARG A 106 -20.28 -7.38 2.29
CA ARG A 106 -21.19 -8.51 2.51
C ARG A 106 -22.00 -8.33 3.79
N SER A 107 -21.36 -7.98 4.90
CA SER A 107 -22.04 -7.75 6.17
C SER A 107 -23.04 -6.60 6.09
N LEU A 108 -22.70 -5.49 5.41
CA LEU A 108 -23.62 -4.38 5.16
C LEU A 108 -24.83 -4.81 4.30
N ASN A 109 -24.59 -5.55 3.22
CA ASN A 109 -25.67 -6.08 2.38
C ASN A 109 -26.58 -7.05 3.15
N ASN A 110 -26.00 -7.91 3.99
CA ASN A 110 -26.74 -8.80 4.85
C ASN A 110 -27.61 -8.00 5.83
N LEU A 111 -27.07 -6.97 6.48
CA LEU A 111 -27.83 -6.08 7.37
C LEU A 111 -29.00 -5.39 6.66
N ILE A 112 -28.80 -4.87 5.45
CA ILE A 112 -29.86 -4.26 4.65
C ILE A 112 -30.94 -5.30 4.33
N THR A 113 -30.55 -6.49 3.88
CA THR A 113 -31.46 -7.58 3.54
C THR A 113 -32.28 -8.02 4.76
N TYR A 114 -31.62 -8.15 5.91
CA TYR A 114 -32.23 -8.50 7.18
C TYR A 114 -33.21 -7.44 7.66
N ASN A 115 -32.87 -6.16 7.55
CA ASN A 115 -33.80 -5.08 7.87
C ASN A 115 -35.02 -5.05 6.93
N ILE A 116 -34.83 -5.27 5.62
CA ILE A 116 -35.95 -5.39 4.67
C ILE A 116 -36.87 -6.55 5.05
N PHE A 117 -36.30 -7.71 5.37
CA PHE A 117 -37.07 -8.86 5.82
C PHE A 117 -37.82 -8.57 7.13
N ALA A 118 -37.17 -7.94 8.11
CA ALA A 118 -37.80 -7.59 9.38
C ALA A 118 -38.99 -6.64 9.17
N LEU A 119 -38.84 -5.64 8.31
CA LEU A 119 -39.95 -4.75 7.92
C LEU A 119 -41.10 -5.53 7.27
N LYS A 120 -40.79 -6.44 6.33
CA LYS A 120 -41.79 -7.29 5.68
C LYS A 120 -42.53 -8.18 6.68
N ALA A 121 -41.79 -8.81 7.60
CA ALA A 121 -42.35 -9.70 8.60
C ALA A 121 -43.25 -8.93 9.60
N LEU A 122 -42.93 -7.68 9.92
CA LEU A 122 -43.81 -6.80 10.70
C LEU A 122 -45.12 -6.49 9.97
N GLU A 123 -45.09 -6.24 8.65
CA GLU A 123 -46.30 -6.10 7.84
C GLU A 123 -47.12 -7.39 7.84
N ASP A 124 -46.49 -8.55 7.74
CA ASP A 124 -47.19 -9.84 7.71
C ASP A 124 -47.83 -10.19 9.07
N VAL A 125 -47.23 -9.77 10.20
CA VAL A 125 -47.90 -9.84 11.52
C VAL A 125 -49.12 -8.92 11.56
N ARG A 126 -49.00 -7.68 11.07
CA ARG A 126 -50.13 -6.74 10.99
C ARG A 126 -51.27 -7.30 10.15
N ASP A 127 -50.95 -7.93 9.03
CA ASP A 127 -51.89 -8.57 8.12
C ASP A 127 -52.37 -9.95 8.62
N LYS A 128 -51.96 -10.39 9.83
CA LYS A 128 -52.27 -11.69 10.45
C LYS A 128 -51.84 -12.91 9.63
N LYS A 129 -50.86 -12.76 8.74
CA LYS A 129 -50.29 -13.86 7.93
C LYS A 129 -49.32 -14.73 8.72
N ILE A 130 -48.62 -14.15 9.69
CA ILE A 130 -47.74 -14.86 10.63
C ILE A 130 -48.01 -14.44 12.07
N SER A 131 -47.73 -15.30 13.04
CA SER A 131 -47.88 -14.99 14.46
C SER A 131 -46.70 -14.19 15.01
N ALA A 132 -46.93 -13.45 16.10
CA ALA A 132 -45.87 -12.75 16.82
C ALA A 132 -44.77 -13.70 17.34
N LYS A 133 -45.11 -14.96 17.65
CA LYS A 133 -44.15 -15.98 18.08
C LYS A 133 -43.24 -16.41 16.93
N GLU A 134 -43.78 -16.60 15.73
CA GLU A 134 -43.00 -16.92 14.53
C GLU A 134 -42.07 -15.76 14.16
N LEU A 135 -42.57 -14.51 14.23
CA LEU A 135 -41.74 -13.32 14.05
C LEU A 135 -40.58 -13.26 15.04
N ALA A 136 -40.83 -13.48 16.34
CA ALA A 136 -39.80 -13.46 17.37
C ALA A 136 -38.73 -14.55 17.12
N GLY A 137 -39.15 -15.75 16.67
CA GLY A 137 -38.25 -16.82 16.28
C GLY A 137 -37.35 -16.43 15.09
N ALA A 138 -37.94 -15.90 14.03
CA ALA A 138 -37.22 -15.46 12.84
C ALA A 138 -36.24 -14.30 13.15
N TYR A 139 -36.68 -13.35 13.98
CA TYR A 139 -35.85 -12.23 14.43
C TYR A 139 -34.62 -12.71 15.23
N ASN A 140 -34.80 -13.62 16.19
CA ASN A 140 -33.69 -14.15 16.98
C ASN A 140 -32.67 -14.91 16.11
N GLN A 141 -33.14 -15.70 15.12
CA GLN A 141 -32.26 -16.38 14.17
C GLN A 141 -31.46 -15.38 13.34
N MET A 142 -32.14 -14.35 12.81
CA MET A 142 -31.51 -13.28 12.06
C MET A 142 -30.46 -12.52 12.88
N MET A 143 -30.79 -12.18 14.13
CA MET A 143 -29.86 -11.51 15.03
C MET A 143 -28.61 -12.35 15.30
N SER A 144 -28.76 -13.67 15.44
CA SER A 144 -27.63 -14.59 15.58
C SER A 144 -26.73 -14.62 14.33
N LEU A 145 -27.30 -14.56 13.12
CA LEU A 145 -26.53 -14.48 11.89
C LEU A 145 -25.74 -13.17 11.80
N ILE A 146 -26.37 -12.04 12.13
CA ILE A 146 -25.73 -10.73 12.19
C ILE A 146 -24.56 -10.74 13.16
N GLU A 147 -24.77 -11.24 14.37
CA GLU A 147 -23.74 -11.31 15.41
C GLU A 147 -22.52 -12.11 14.92
N ASN A 148 -22.75 -13.26 14.30
CA ASN A 148 -21.68 -14.10 13.75
C ASN A 148 -20.92 -13.41 12.61
N ASP A 149 -21.61 -12.70 11.72
CA ASP A 149 -20.98 -11.94 10.65
C ASP A 149 -20.14 -10.78 11.17
N LEU A 150 -20.64 -10.04 12.17
CA LEU A 150 -19.89 -8.96 12.82
C LEU A 150 -18.64 -9.47 13.54
N LYS A 151 -18.75 -10.56 14.31
CA LYS A 151 -17.58 -11.18 14.97
C LYS A 151 -16.48 -11.54 13.99
N ARG A 152 -16.84 -12.17 12.86
CA ARG A 152 -15.86 -12.53 11.83
C ARG A 152 -15.28 -11.30 11.13
N MET A 153 -16.07 -10.24 10.92
CA MET A 153 -15.58 -8.99 10.34
C MET A 153 -14.56 -8.31 11.25
N ILE A 154 -14.78 -8.31 12.57
CA ILE A 154 -13.84 -7.78 13.57
C ILE A 154 -12.51 -8.53 13.51
N LEU A 155 -12.53 -9.87 13.46
CA LEU A 155 -11.30 -10.67 13.37
C LEU A 155 -10.48 -10.32 12.12
N VAL A 156 -11.12 -10.25 10.95
CA VAL A 156 -10.45 -9.84 9.71
C VAL A 156 -9.91 -8.41 9.79
N GLY A 157 -10.62 -7.51 10.48
CA GLY A 157 -10.15 -6.15 10.72
C GLY A 157 -8.92 -6.10 11.61
N GLN A 158 -8.87 -6.91 12.66
CA GLN A 158 -7.71 -7.02 13.55
C GLN A 158 -6.49 -7.58 12.82
N ASP A 159 -6.67 -8.62 11.99
CA ASP A 159 -5.59 -9.17 11.16
C ASP A 159 -5.02 -8.13 10.20
N ALA A 160 -5.91 -7.37 9.52
CA ALA A 160 -5.49 -6.30 8.61
C ALA A 160 -4.72 -5.18 9.33
N LEU A 161 -5.16 -4.80 10.54
CA LEU A 161 -4.46 -3.80 11.37
C LEU A 161 -3.08 -4.30 11.82
N GLY A 162 -2.96 -5.57 12.22
CA GLY A 162 -1.66 -6.18 12.54
C GLY A 162 -0.72 -6.17 11.34
N SER A 163 -1.22 -6.60 10.18
CA SER A 163 -0.47 -6.56 8.92
C SER A 163 0.01 -5.14 8.56
N LEU A 164 -0.80 -4.11 8.80
CA LEU A 164 -0.42 -2.70 8.60
C LEU A 164 0.67 -2.25 9.57
N ALA A 165 0.60 -2.65 10.85
CA ALA A 165 1.62 -2.32 11.84
C ALA A 165 2.98 -2.93 11.47
N ASP A 166 3.01 -4.19 11.03
CA ASP A 166 4.23 -4.83 10.53
C ASP A 166 4.84 -4.06 9.34
N LEU A 167 3.99 -3.53 8.46
CA LEU A 167 4.41 -2.77 7.29
C LEU A 167 5.05 -1.43 7.69
N ASP A 168 4.51 -0.78 8.72
CA ASP A 168 5.04 0.46 9.30
C ASP A 168 6.42 0.24 9.94
N GLU A 169 6.58 -0.85 10.71
CA GLU A 169 7.88 -1.21 11.29
C GLU A 169 8.95 -1.43 10.20
N MET A 170 8.59 -2.07 9.09
CA MET A 170 9.48 -2.23 7.94
C MET A 170 9.87 -0.88 7.31
N LEU A 171 8.95 0.08 7.24
CA LEU A 171 9.24 1.43 6.72
C LEU A 171 10.22 2.18 7.62
N ILE A 172 10.03 2.12 8.94
CA ILE A 172 10.96 2.71 9.91
C ILE A 172 12.36 2.14 9.69
N ALA A 173 12.48 0.83 9.56
CA ALA A 173 13.78 0.19 9.36
C ALA A 173 14.45 0.54 8.02
N ILE A 174 13.67 0.71 6.95
CA ILE A 174 14.17 1.21 5.65
C ILE A 174 14.62 2.67 5.78
N HIS A 175 13.85 3.49 6.49
CA HIS A 175 14.14 4.90 6.70
C HIS A 175 15.45 5.10 7.48
N ASP A 176 15.67 4.33 8.54
CA ASP A 176 16.90 4.40 9.34
C ASP A 176 18.14 4.07 8.49
N LEU A 177 18.05 3.01 7.66
CA LEU A 177 19.14 2.63 6.75
C LEU A 177 19.39 3.68 5.67
N ALA A 178 18.34 4.21 5.06
CA ALA A 178 18.46 5.28 4.06
C ALA A 178 19.10 6.54 4.66
N THR A 179 18.74 6.88 5.91
CA THR A 179 19.30 8.02 6.63
C THR A 179 20.77 7.80 6.97
N HIS A 180 21.15 6.59 7.40
CA HIS A 180 22.54 6.23 7.66
C HIS A 180 23.40 6.33 6.40
N GLU A 181 22.92 5.79 5.28
CA GLU A 181 23.62 5.86 4.00
C GLU A 181 23.76 7.32 3.52
N SER A 182 22.72 8.15 3.67
CA SER A 182 22.80 9.57 3.34
C SER A 182 23.88 10.30 4.16
N ALA A 183 23.97 10.02 5.46
CA ALA A 183 25.02 10.58 6.32
C ALA A 183 26.42 10.14 5.88
N TYR A 184 26.58 8.87 5.50
CA TYR A 184 27.84 8.34 4.97
C TYR A 184 28.25 9.05 3.67
N GLN A 185 27.34 9.15 2.70
CA GLN A 185 27.61 9.81 1.41
C GLN A 185 27.97 11.29 1.59
N ASN A 186 27.28 12.01 2.48
CA ASN A 186 27.61 13.39 2.80
C ASN A 186 29.02 13.53 3.40
N LYS A 187 29.42 12.59 4.27
CA LYS A 187 30.77 12.58 4.85
C LYS A 187 31.83 12.34 3.77
N GLU A 188 31.63 11.39 2.87
CA GLU A 188 32.58 11.12 1.78
C GLU A 188 32.63 12.27 0.77
N LEU A 189 31.50 12.89 0.43
CA LEU A 189 31.48 14.11 -0.39
C LEU A 189 32.28 15.24 0.26
N ASN A 190 32.09 15.49 1.56
CA ASN A 190 32.83 16.52 2.29
C ASN A 190 34.34 16.25 2.31
N LYS A 191 34.77 14.98 2.39
CA LYS A 191 36.19 14.62 2.25
C LYS A 191 36.71 14.92 0.86
N LEU A 192 35.99 14.52 -0.19
CA LEU A 192 36.38 14.82 -1.58
C LEU A 192 36.45 16.33 -1.84
N LEU A 193 35.50 17.10 -1.30
CA LEU A 193 35.52 18.56 -1.38
C LEU A 193 36.73 19.15 -0.63
N ALA A 194 37.06 18.62 0.55
CA ALA A 194 38.24 19.04 1.29
C ALA A 194 39.55 18.69 0.54
N GLU A 195 39.65 17.51 -0.05
CA GLU A 195 40.79 17.10 -0.88
C GLU A 195 40.93 18.00 -2.11
N LEU A 196 39.85 18.25 -2.85
CA LEU A 196 39.85 19.19 -3.97
C LEU A 196 40.25 20.59 -3.53
N TRP A 197 39.71 21.08 -2.40
CA TRP A 197 40.08 22.38 -1.84
C TRP A 197 41.57 22.49 -1.53
N THR A 198 42.19 21.43 -0.99
CA THR A 198 43.64 21.38 -0.76
C THR A 198 44.44 21.35 -2.06
N ILE A 199 43.98 20.64 -3.10
CA ILE A 199 44.63 20.60 -4.42
C ILE A 199 44.60 21.96 -5.11
N PHE A 200 43.49 22.70 -5.00
CA PHE A 200 43.35 24.06 -5.55
C PHE A 200 44.09 25.12 -4.71
N GLY A 201 44.85 24.73 -3.69
CA GLY A 201 45.70 25.64 -2.93
C GLY A 201 44.95 26.50 -1.92
N GLY A 202 43.69 26.18 -1.59
CA GLY A 202 42.88 26.90 -0.60
C GLY A 202 43.30 26.66 0.86
N ASN A 203 44.41 25.94 1.08
CA ASN A 203 45.00 25.68 2.39
C ASN A 203 46.30 26.50 2.61
N ARG A 204 46.35 27.71 2.04
CA ARG A 204 47.37 28.73 2.30
C ARG A 204 46.76 29.92 3.01
#